data_AF-A0A383C1D4-F1
#
_entry.id   AF-A0A383C1D4-F1
#
_cell.length_a   1.000
_cell.length_b   1.000
_cell.length_c   1.000
_cell.angle_alpha   90.00
_cell.angle_beta   90.00
_cell.angle_gamma   90.00
#
_symmetry.space_group_name_H-M   'P 1'
#
loop_
_entity.id
_entity.type
_entity.pdbx_description
1 polymer ?
#
loop_
_entity_poly.entity_id
_entity_poly.type
_entity_poly.pdbx_seq_one_letter_code
_entity_poly.pdbx_strand_id
1 'polypeptide(L)' 'MNEKKIMDLIPSNFIREIVKGDIASNKWKGLVCTRFPPEPNGFLHIGHAKSICLNFGLAGEFEGTCNL' A
#
# COMPACT_ATOMS: atom_id res chain seq x y z
N MET A 1 -15.07 16.72 -4.46
CA MET A 1 -14.23 15.92 -5.39
C MET A 1 -14.36 14.47 -4.93
N ASN A 2 -14.84 13.56 -5.77
CA ASN A 2 -15.21 12.19 -5.35
C ASN A 2 -13.97 11.36 -5.00
N GLU A 3 -14.02 10.55 -3.95
CA GLU A 3 -12.89 9.69 -3.49
C GLU A 3 -12.34 8.81 -4.63
N LYS A 4 -13.24 8.28 -5.46
CA LYS A 4 -12.90 7.51 -6.66
C LYS A 4 -11.97 8.26 -7.63
N LYS A 5 -12.15 9.58 -7.76
CA LYS A 5 -11.33 10.44 -8.63
C LYS A 5 -9.93 10.71 -8.05
N ILE A 6 -9.74 10.57 -6.74
CA ILE A 6 -8.42 10.69 -6.09
C ILE A 6 -7.62 9.40 -6.28
N MET A 7 -8.26 8.23 -6.19
CA MET A 7 -7.60 6.94 -6.44
C MET A 7 -7.06 6.81 -7.86
N ASP A 8 -7.81 7.30 -8.86
CA ASP A 8 -7.37 7.29 -10.27
C ASP A 8 -6.16 8.22 -10.56
N LEU A 9 -5.87 9.18 -9.66
CA LEU A 9 -4.72 10.09 -9.79
C LEU A 9 -3.44 9.49 -9.21
N ILE A 10 -3.53 8.39 -8.45
CA ILE A 10 -2.35 7.76 -7.86
C ILE A 10 -1.58 7.05 -8.98
N PRO A 11 -0.32 7.42 -9.25
CA PRO A 11 0.45 6.79 -10.31
C PRO A 11 0.54 5.29 -10.09
N SER A 12 0.15 4.50 -11.10
CA SER A 12 0.31 3.05 -11.00
C SER A 12 1.80 2.67 -10.96
N ASN A 13 2.11 1.58 -10.27
CA ASN A 13 3.43 0.98 -10.21
C ASN A 13 3.32 -0.54 -10.27
N PHE A 14 4.43 -1.22 -10.53
CA PHE A 14 4.43 -2.68 -10.72
C PHE A 14 3.91 -3.45 -9.48
N ILE A 15 4.06 -2.92 -8.27
CA ILE A 15 3.58 -3.55 -7.03
C ILE A 15 2.05 -3.57 -7.02
N ARG A 16 1.40 -2.46 -7.42
CA ARG A 16 -0.07 -2.40 -7.55
C ARG A 16 -0.60 -3.42 -8.54
N GLU A 17 0.06 -3.55 -9.69
CA GLU A 17 -0.37 -4.51 -10.72
C GLU A 17 -0.24 -5.96 -10.23
N ILE A 18 0.81 -6.28 -9.47
CA ILE A 18 0.95 -7.59 -8.81
C ILE A 18 -0.17 -7.82 -7.80
N VAL A 19 -0.44 -6.85 -6.91
CA VAL A 19 -1.51 -6.97 -5.91
C VAL A 19 -2.89 -7.13 -6.56
N LYS A 20 -3.19 -6.35 -7.60
CA LYS A 20 -4.43 -6.49 -8.38
C LYS A 20 -4.57 -7.88 -8.99
N GLY A 21 -3.49 -8.44 -9.55
CA GLY A 21 -3.49 -9.80 -10.09
C GLY A 21 -3.72 -10.87 -9.02
N ASP A 22 -3.07 -10.71 -7.86
CA ASP A 22 -3.26 -11.60 -6.71
C ASP A 22 -4.71 -11.52 -6.17
N ILE A 23 -5.32 -10.34 -6.10
CA ILE A 23 -6.73 -10.16 -5.71
C ILE A 23 -7.67 -10.78 -6.76
N ALA A 24 -7.44 -10.54 -8.05
CA ALA A 24 -8.28 -11.06 -9.12
C ALA A 24 -8.26 -12.59 -9.21
N SER A 25 -7.14 -13.21 -8.84
CA SER A 25 -7.00 -14.66 -8.71
C SER A 25 -7.50 -15.22 -7.37
N ASN A 26 -8.07 -14.35 -6.50
CA ASN A 26 -8.52 -14.67 -5.15
C ASN A 26 -7.43 -15.31 -4.27
N LYS A 27 -6.17 -14.97 -4.55
CA LYS A 27 -5.04 -15.39 -3.73
C LYS A 27 -5.18 -14.78 -2.35
N TRP A 28 -4.81 -15.55 -1.31
CA TRP A 28 -4.97 -15.14 0.08
C TRP A 28 -6.40 -14.72 0.46
N LYS A 29 -7.41 -15.25 -0.23
CA LYS A 29 -8.83 -14.88 -0.04
C LYS A 29 -9.10 -13.39 -0.30
N GLY A 30 -8.31 -12.77 -1.17
CA GLY A 30 -8.39 -11.34 -1.49
C GLY A 30 -7.86 -10.41 -0.40
N LEU A 31 -7.22 -10.95 0.65
CA LEU A 31 -6.72 -10.15 1.77
C LEU A 31 -5.34 -9.57 1.47
N VAL A 32 -5.21 -8.25 1.62
CA VAL A 32 -3.94 -7.53 1.53
C VAL A 32 -3.45 -7.17 2.92
N CYS A 33 -2.22 -7.56 3.26
CA CYS A 33 -1.56 -7.21 4.52
C CYS A 33 -0.15 -6.68 4.22
N THR A 34 0.10 -5.40 4.50
CA THR A 34 1.41 -4.75 4.35
C THR A 34 2.03 -4.44 5.72
N ARG A 35 3.28 -3.98 5.73
CA ARG A 35 3.96 -3.52 6.95
C ARG A 35 5.06 -2.52 6.64
N PHE A 36 5.19 -1.51 7.49
CA PHE A 36 6.31 -0.57 7.49
C PHE A 36 7.17 -0.83 8.74
N PRO A 37 8.29 -1.57 8.64
CA PRO A 37 9.08 -2.01 9.80
C PRO A 37 10.40 -1.23 9.93
N PRO A 38 10.40 0.05 10.34
CA PRO A 38 11.64 0.77 10.60
C PRO A 38 12.35 0.17 11.81
N GLU A 39 13.67 0.15 11.80
CA GLU A 39 14.42 -0.16 13.01
C GLU A 39 14.27 1.00 14.02
N PRO A 40 14.03 0.73 15.31
CA PRO A 40 13.80 1.75 16.33
C PRO A 40 15.12 2.38 16.82
N ASN A 41 16.05 2.65 15.91
CA ASN A 41 17.41 3.12 16.21
C ASN A 41 17.75 4.48 15.55
N GLY A 42 16.77 5.16 14.95
CA GLY A 42 16.96 6.46 14.33
C GLY A 42 15.66 7.20 14.02
N PHE A 43 15.75 8.49 13.72
CA PHE A 43 14.61 9.28 13.29
C PHE A 43 14.28 9.04 11.82
N LEU A 44 12.99 9.00 11.51
CA LEU A 44 12.52 8.92 10.13
C LEU A 44 12.83 10.23 9.39
N HIS A 45 13.52 10.12 8.26
CA HIS A 45 13.69 11.20 7.28
C HIS A 45 12.77 11.03 6.06
N ILE A 46 12.79 12.00 5.14
CA ILE A 46 11.89 12.06 3.96
C ILE A 46 11.93 10.80 3.05
N GLY A 47 13.02 10.04 3.06
CA GLY A 47 13.11 8.77 2.32
C GLY A 47 12.10 7.73 2.82
N HIS A 48 11.81 7.72 4.13
CA HIS A 48 10.82 6.82 4.73
C HIS A 48 9.41 7.14 4.29
N ALA A 49 9.11 8.40 3.94
CA ALA A 49 7.79 8.79 3.46
C ALA A 49 7.35 7.96 2.25
N LYS A 50 8.29 7.59 1.35
CA LYS A 50 7.99 6.72 0.20
C LYS A 50 7.52 5.33 0.64
N SER A 51 8.20 4.73 1.62
CA SER A 51 7.83 3.41 2.15
C SER A 51 6.53 3.45 2.93
N ILE A 52 6.29 4.50 3.72
CA ILE A 52 5.06 4.72 4.48
C ILE A 52 3.88 4.87 3.51
N CYS A 53 3.94 5.82 2.57
CA CYS A 53 2.87 6.04 1.60
C CYS A 53 2.61 4.81 0.72
N LEU A 54 3.63 4.01 0.43
CA LEU A 54 3.47 2.76 -0.30
C LEU A 54 2.72 1.71 0.54
N ASN A 55 3.21 1.39 1.74
CA ASN A 55 2.65 0.30 2.54
C ASN A 55 1.25 0.62 3.06
N PHE A 56 1.07 1.79 3.68
CA PHE A 56 -0.24 2.21 4.17
C PHE A 56 -1.19 2.55 3.02
N GLY A 57 -0.69 3.14 1.94
CA GLY A 57 -1.49 3.47 0.77
C GLY A 57 -2.04 2.22 0.06
N LEU A 58 -1.23 1.17 -0.10
CA LEU A 58 -1.68 -0.11 -0.65
C LEU A 58 -2.75 -0.77 0.23
N ALA A 59 -2.54 -0.78 1.55
CA ALA A 59 -3.55 -1.31 2.46
C ALA A 59 -4.87 -0.53 2.37
N GLY A 60 -4.82 0.81 2.35
CA GLY A 60 -6.01 1.63 2.18
C GLY A 60 -6.69 1.48 0.82
N GLU A 61 -5.91 1.31 -0.26
CA GLU A 61 -6.43 1.14 -1.64
C GLU A 61 -7.20 -0.17 -1.82
N PHE A 62 -6.77 -1.24 -1.15
CA PHE A 62 -7.32 -2.58 -1.30
C PHE A 62 -8.06 -3.09 -0.06
N GLU A 63 -8.54 -2.19 0.80
CA GLU A 63 -9.30 -2.52 2.02
C GLU A 63 -8.57 -3.56 2.93
N GLY A 64 -7.25 -3.49 2.93
CA GLY A 64 -6.35 -4.38 3.66
C GLY A 64 -5.90 -3.83 5.01
N THR A 65 -4.86 -4.43 5.57
CA THR A 65 -4.23 -4.01 6.84
C THR A 65 -2.78 -3.61 6.62
N CYS A 66 -2.27 -2.67 7.43
CA CYS A 66 -0.84 -2.33 7.47
C CYS A 66 -0.36 -2.29 8.90
N ASN A 67 0.66 -3.09 9.21
CA ASN A 67 1.32 -3.08 10.52
C ASN A 67 2.46 -2.06 10.56
N LEU A 68 2.67 -1.47 11.74
CA LEU A 68 3.81 -0.60 12.06
C LEU A 68 4.80 -1.35 12.95
#